data_AF-A0A352IYF9-F1
#
_entry.id   AF-A0A352IYF9-F1
#
_cell.length_a   1.000
_cell.length_b   1.000
_cell.length_c   1.000
_cell.angle_alpha   90.00
_cell.angle_beta   90.00
_cell.angle_gamma   90.00
#
_symmetry.space_group_name_H-M   'P 1'
#
loop_
_entity.id
_entity.type
_entity.pdbx_description
1 polymer ?
#
loop_
_entity_poly.entity_id
_entity_poly.type
_entity_poly.pdbx_seq_one_letter_code
_entity_poly.pdbx_strand_id
1 'polypeptide(L)'
;YKGDVMSEYLVDQGFNVVMGVSGDVNTRRLTLGQADLWVTDGLVGPLMAEEEHGITGLQPVLVFRETPMYLAFSNNTDPAVIEDLQQALDEAREAGEIERIAASYE
;
A
#
# COMPACT_ATOMS: atom_id res chain seq x y z
N TYR A 1 -9.95 -10.30 -4.63
CA TYR A 1 -9.05 -10.24 -5.78
C TYR A 1 -9.14 -11.52 -6.60
N LYS A 2 -9.84 -11.50 -7.74
CA LYS A 2 -9.75 -12.54 -8.78
C LYS A 2 -9.48 -11.81 -10.10
N GLY A 3 -8.37 -12.12 -10.76
CA GLY A 3 -7.95 -11.48 -12.03
C GLY A 3 -7.27 -10.12 -11.88
N ASP A 4 -6.64 -9.84 -10.73
CA ASP A 4 -5.75 -8.68 -10.59
C ASP A 4 -4.30 -9.09 -10.90
N VAL A 5 -3.55 -8.18 -11.53
CA VAL A 5 -2.17 -8.37 -12.05
C VAL A 5 -1.24 -8.91 -10.98
N MET A 6 -1.45 -8.54 -9.72
CA MET A 6 -0.64 -9.01 -8.58
C MET A 6 -0.84 -10.49 -8.27
N SER A 7 -2.06 -11.02 -8.47
CA SER A 7 -2.33 -12.45 -8.25
C SER A 7 -1.73 -13.31 -9.35
N GLU A 8 -1.80 -12.86 -10.61
CA GLU A 8 -1.19 -13.56 -11.75
C GLU A 8 0.34 -13.59 -11.62
N TYR A 9 0.97 -12.46 -11.27
CA TYR A 9 2.41 -12.41 -11.02
C TYR A 9 2.86 -13.44 -9.97
N LEU A 10 2.15 -13.56 -8.85
CA LEU A 10 2.51 -14.50 -7.79
C LEU A 10 2.30 -15.96 -8.19
N VAL A 11 1.25 -16.24 -8.97
CA VAL A 11 1.04 -17.58 -9.54
C VAL A 11 2.18 -17.93 -10.51
N ASP A 12 2.59 -17.00 -11.36
CA ASP A 12 3.72 -17.19 -12.30
C ASP A 12 5.06 -17.41 -11.56
N GLN A 13 5.23 -16.82 -10.38
CA GLN A 13 6.38 -17.06 -9.50
C GLN A 13 6.28 -18.38 -8.71
N GLY A 14 5.22 -19.18 -8.89
CA GLY A 14 5.06 -20.50 -8.27
C GLY A 14 4.45 -20.50 -6.87
N PHE A 15 3.89 -19.37 -6.40
CA PHE A 15 3.22 -19.31 -5.11
C PHE A 15 1.84 -19.98 -5.16
N ASN A 16 1.45 -20.62 -4.05
CA ASN A 16 0.09 -21.11 -3.86
C ASN A 16 -0.82 -19.96 -3.39
N VAL A 17 -1.42 -19.25 -4.34
CA VAL A 17 -2.21 -18.05 -4.05
C VAL A 17 -3.66 -18.39 -3.74
N VAL A 18 -4.11 -18.03 -2.53
CA VAL A 18 -5.53 -18.13 -2.17
C VAL A 18 -6.25 -16.83 -2.51
N MET A 19 -7.02 -16.84 -3.59
CA MET A 19 -7.81 -15.68 -4.02
C MET A 19 -9.09 -15.51 -3.18
N GLY A 20 -9.06 -14.60 -2.20
CA GLY A 20 -10.23 -14.19 -1.40
C GLY A 20 -11.08 -13.09 -2.07
N VAL A 21 -12.38 -13.04 -1.76
CA VAL A 21 -13.34 -12.07 -2.36
C VAL A 21 -13.36 -10.72 -1.63
N SER A 22 -12.97 -10.65 -0.35
CA SER A 22 -12.79 -9.38 0.40
C SER A 22 -11.46 -9.33 1.15
N GLY A 23 -10.91 -8.13 1.33
CA GLY A 23 -9.62 -7.87 2.00
C GLY A 23 -9.62 -8.25 3.48
N ASP A 24 -10.69 -7.95 4.21
CA ASP A 24 -10.84 -8.16 5.67
C ASP A 24 -10.60 -9.62 6.09
N VAL A 25 -10.93 -10.57 5.21
CA VAL A 25 -10.81 -11.99 5.54
C VAL A 25 -9.35 -12.46 5.45
N ASN A 26 -8.47 -11.77 4.72
CA ASN A 26 -7.12 -12.25 4.44
C ASN A 26 -6.18 -12.06 5.65
N THR A 27 -6.27 -10.96 6.37
CA THR A 27 -5.46 -10.72 7.58
C THR A 27 -5.75 -11.76 8.67
N ARG A 28 -7.03 -12.18 8.80
CA ARG A 28 -7.40 -13.25 9.74
C ARG A 28 -6.89 -14.62 9.34
N ARG A 29 -6.71 -14.89 8.04
CA ARG A 29 -6.11 -16.17 7.59
C ARG A 29 -4.65 -16.27 8.02
N LEU A 30 -3.93 -15.15 8.04
CA LEU A 30 -2.56 -15.09 8.56
C LEU A 30 -2.53 -15.43 10.06
N THR A 31 -3.39 -14.80 10.87
CA THR A 31 -3.42 -15.05 12.32
C THR A 31 -3.93 -16.44 12.70
N LEU A 32 -4.79 -17.05 11.87
CA LEU A 32 -5.28 -18.42 12.04
C LEU A 32 -4.35 -19.49 11.45
N GLY A 33 -3.21 -19.12 10.84
CA GLY A 33 -2.27 -20.06 10.20
C GLY A 33 -2.81 -20.73 8.93
N GLN A 34 -3.83 -20.14 8.31
CA GLN A 34 -4.43 -20.59 7.05
C GLN A 34 -3.71 -20.01 5.82
N ALA A 35 -2.86 -19.01 6.02
CA ALA A 35 -1.96 -18.46 5.02
C ALA A 35 -0.63 -18.12 5.71
N ASP A 36 0.49 -18.40 5.04
CA ASP A 36 1.82 -18.07 5.54
C ASP A 36 2.18 -16.61 5.30
N LEU A 37 1.63 -16.01 4.24
CA LEU A 37 1.88 -14.64 3.80
C LEU A 37 0.58 -13.95 3.41
N TRP A 38 0.50 -12.65 3.68
CA TRP A 38 -0.57 -11.79 3.21
C TRP A 38 0.00 -10.69 2.32
N VAL A 39 -0.51 -10.60 1.09
CA VAL A 39 -0.11 -9.60 0.11
C VAL A 39 -1.08 -8.43 0.19
N THR A 40 -0.54 -7.25 0.43
CA THR A 40 -1.29 -6.00 0.62
C THR A 40 -0.40 -4.81 0.28
N ASP A 41 -1.00 -3.63 0.18
CA ASP A 41 -0.27 -2.37 0.24
C ASP A 41 0.47 -2.25 1.59
N GLY A 42 1.73 -1.79 1.54
CA GLY A 42 2.64 -1.77 2.68
C GLY A 42 2.20 -0.81 3.80
N LEU A 43 1.40 0.21 3.48
CA LEU A 43 0.90 1.19 4.45
C LEU A 43 -0.56 0.89 4.83
N VAL A 44 -1.43 0.75 3.83
CA VAL A 44 -2.88 0.58 4.06
C VAL A 44 -3.18 -0.77 4.71
N GLY A 45 -2.44 -1.82 4.37
CA GLY A 45 -2.65 -3.17 4.91
C GLY A 45 -2.51 -3.24 6.43
N PRO A 46 -1.32 -2.91 6.99
CA PRO A 46 -1.13 -2.88 8.43
C PRO A 46 -2.10 -1.95 9.17
N LEU A 47 -2.39 -0.76 8.62
CA LEU A 47 -3.34 0.16 9.22
C LEU A 47 -4.75 -0.45 9.34
N MET A 48 -5.29 -1.01 8.25
CA MET A 48 -6.60 -1.67 8.28
C MET A 48 -6.61 -2.89 9.22
N ALA A 49 -5.53 -3.65 9.27
CA ALA A 49 -5.40 -4.80 10.17
C ALA A 49 -5.51 -4.40 11.65
N GLU A 50 -4.90 -3.27 12.01
CA GLU A 50 -5.00 -2.70 13.35
C GLU A 50 -6.40 -2.14 13.62
N GLU A 51 -6.93 -1.27 12.74
CA GLU A 51 -8.21 -0.58 12.95
C GLU A 51 -9.40 -1.55 13.01
N GLU A 52 -9.45 -2.54 12.12
CA GLU A 52 -10.62 -3.41 11.99
C GLU A 52 -10.53 -4.67 12.87
N HIS A 53 -9.32 -5.14 13.16
CA HIS A 53 -9.09 -6.45 13.78
C HIS A 53 -8.13 -6.43 14.97
N GLY A 54 -7.53 -5.29 15.32
CA GLY A 54 -6.56 -5.18 16.41
C GLY A 54 -5.30 -6.00 16.19
N ILE A 55 -4.98 -6.32 14.94
CA ILE A 55 -3.80 -7.11 14.57
C ILE A 55 -2.63 -6.17 14.36
N THR A 56 -1.63 -6.26 15.23
CA THR A 56 -0.40 -5.45 15.18
C THR A 56 0.83 -6.35 15.05
N GLY A 57 1.99 -5.74 14.79
CA GLY A 57 3.27 -6.48 14.69
C GLY A 57 3.42 -7.28 13.39
N LEU A 58 2.65 -6.95 12.36
CA LEU A 58 2.88 -7.49 11.01
C LEU A 58 4.25 -7.04 10.51
N GLN A 59 5.00 -7.97 9.92
CA GLN A 59 6.35 -7.71 9.42
C GLN A 59 6.39 -7.82 7.90
N PRO A 60 6.86 -6.78 7.19
CA PRO A 60 7.11 -6.90 5.76
C PRO A 60 8.29 -7.84 5.53
N VAL A 61 8.05 -8.96 4.84
CA VAL A 61 9.07 -9.98 4.53
C VAL A 61 9.46 -10.03 3.06
N LEU A 62 8.65 -9.44 2.18
CA LEU A 62 8.91 -9.37 0.74
C LEU A 62 8.21 -8.17 0.11
N VAL A 63 8.97 -7.34 -0.60
CA VAL A 63 8.45 -6.29 -1.49
C VAL A 63 8.79 -6.68 -2.92
N PHE A 64 7.78 -6.98 -3.73
CA PHE A 64 7.97 -7.42 -5.13
C PHE A 64 7.65 -6.32 -6.15
N ARG A 65 7.08 -5.20 -5.71
CA ARG A 65 6.82 -4.03 -6.54
C ARG A 65 6.74 -2.77 -5.68
N GLU A 66 7.50 -1.76 -6.08
CA GLU A 66 7.36 -0.40 -5.57
C GLU A 66 6.77 0.46 -6.68
N THR A 67 5.74 1.24 -6.34
CA THR A 67 5.16 2.20 -7.28
C THR A 67 5.17 3.56 -6.60
N PRO A 68 5.88 4.56 -7.13
CA PRO A 68 5.82 5.91 -6.58
C PRO A 68 4.38 6.45 -6.67
N MET A 69 3.92 7.08 -5.60
CA MET A 69 2.62 7.75 -5.58
C MET A 69 2.74 9.19 -6.05
N TYR A 70 1.75 9.64 -6.81
CA TYR A 70 1.66 11.00 -7.34
C TYR A 70 0.28 11.59 -7.08
N LEU A 71 0.21 12.92 -7.01
CA LEU A 71 -1.05 13.63 -7.03
C LEU A 71 -1.67 13.52 -8.43
N ALA A 72 -2.88 12.98 -8.51
CA ALA A 72 -3.64 12.90 -9.74
C ALA A 72 -4.42 14.22 -9.97
N PHE A 73 -4.31 14.78 -11.15
CA PHE A 73 -5.02 15.99 -11.56
C PHE A 73 -5.95 15.74 -12.74
N SER A 74 -6.98 16.57 -12.88
CA SER A 74 -7.79 16.60 -14.09
C SER A 74 -6.95 17.09 -15.28
N ASN A 75 -7.19 16.56 -16.46
CA ASN A 75 -6.51 17.00 -17.69
C ASN A 75 -6.79 18.48 -18.04
N ASN A 76 -7.83 19.08 -17.44
CA ASN A 76 -8.18 20.48 -17.64
C ASN A 76 -7.67 21.39 -16.50
N THR A 77 -6.93 20.86 -15.53
CA THR A 77 -6.30 21.68 -14.48
C THR A 77 -5.28 22.61 -15.12
N ASP A 78 -5.30 23.89 -14.74
CA ASP A 78 -4.34 24.88 -15.23
C ASP A 78 -2.90 24.43 -14.90
N PRO A 79 -1.98 24.37 -15.89
CA PRO A 79 -0.59 24.02 -15.66
C PRO A 79 0.08 24.83 -14.55
N ALA A 80 -0.27 26.11 -14.38
CA ALA A 80 0.30 26.94 -13.31
C ALA A 80 -0.04 26.41 -11.91
N VAL A 81 -1.26 25.89 -11.72
CA VAL A 81 -1.67 25.29 -10.43
C VAL A 81 -0.90 23.98 -10.18
N ILE A 82 -0.63 23.21 -11.22
CA ILE A 82 0.15 21.97 -11.10
C ILE A 82 1.60 22.30 -10.71
N GLU A 83 2.19 23.33 -11.33
CA GLU A 83 3.55 23.78 -11.03
C GLU A 83 3.68 24.32 -9.60
N ASP A 84 2.74 25.15 -9.16
CA ASP A 84 2.70 25.68 -7.78
C ASP A 84 2.62 24.54 -6.74
N LEU A 85 1.80 23.52 -6.99
CA LEU A 85 1.67 22.36 -6.10
C LEU A 85 2.92 21.48 -6.11
N GLN A 86 3.55 21.30 -7.27
CA GLN A 86 4.79 20.54 -7.39
C GLN A 86 5.91 21.24 -6.62
N GLN A 87 6.05 22.56 -6.79
CA GLN A 87 7.03 23.35 -6.05
C GLN A 87 6.81 23.24 -4.54
N ALA A 88 5.58 23.44 -4.06
CA ALA A 88 5.28 23.34 -2.63
C ALA A 88 5.59 21.94 -2.06
N LEU A 89 5.32 20.88 -2.82
CA LEU A 89 5.64 19.52 -2.41
C LEU A 89 7.15 19.28 -2.32
N ASP A 90 7.92 19.80 -3.29
CA ASP A 90 9.37 19.65 -3.30
C ASP A 90 10.02 20.45 -2.17
N GLU A 91 9.57 21.67 -1.90
CA GLU A 91 10.01 22.46 -0.73
C GLU A 91 9.73 21.73 0.60
N ALA A 92 8.54 21.12 0.75
CA ALA A 92 8.19 20.35 1.94
C ALA A 92 9.05 19.10 2.11
N ARG A 93 9.45 18.44 1.01
CA ARG A 93 10.39 17.31 1.04
C ARG A 93 11.79 17.74 1.42
N GLU A 94 12.29 18.82 0.84
CA GLU A 94 13.62 19.36 1.17
C GLU A 94 13.69 19.79 2.65
N ALA A 95 12.59 20.30 3.19
CA ALA A 95 12.46 20.64 4.61
C ALA A 95 12.31 19.43 5.55
N GLY A 96 12.14 18.21 5.02
CA GLY A 96 11.94 16.98 5.81
C GLY A 96 10.53 16.86 6.40
N GLU A 97 9.57 17.66 5.95
CA GLU A 97 8.22 17.66 6.51
C GLU A 97 7.44 16.41 6.10
N ILE A 98 7.63 15.94 4.87
CA ILE A 98 6.96 14.75 4.34
C ILE A 98 7.39 13.51 5.13
N GLU A 99 8.69 13.35 5.38
CA GLU A 99 9.26 12.25 6.15
C GLU A 99 8.72 12.25 7.58
N ARG A 100 8.62 13.43 8.20
CA ARG A 100 8.06 13.57 9.55
C ARG A 100 6.57 13.21 9.61
N ILE A 101 5.79 13.56 8.59
CA ILE A 101 4.37 13.17 8.51
C ILE A 101 4.28 11.65 8.33
N ALA A 102 5.06 11.06 7.41
CA ALA A 102 5.07 9.62 7.17
C ALA A 102 5.40 8.82 8.43
N ALA A 103 6.44 9.23 9.17
CA ALA A 103 6.86 8.59 10.42
C ALA A 103 5.81 8.67 11.55
N SER A 104 4.77 9.51 11.43
CA SER A 104 3.67 9.54 12.41
C SER A 104 2.61 8.45 12.19
N TYR A 105 2.69 7.74 11.06
CA TYR A 105 1.82 6.63 10.71
C TYR A 105 2.52 5.26 10.77
N GLU A 106 3.80 5.22 11.19
CA GLU A 106 4.56 4.01 11.51
C GLU A 106 4.57 3.73 13.01
#